data_AF-A0A2N6BC41-F1
#
_entry.id   AF-A0A2N6BC41-F1
#
_cell.length_a   1.000
_cell.length_b   1.000
_cell.length_c   1.000
_cell.angle_alpha   90.00
_cell.angle_beta   90.00
_cell.angle_gamma   90.00
#
_symmetry.space_group_name_H-M   'P 1'
#
loop_
_entity.id
_entity.type
_entity.pdbx_description
1 polymer ?
#
loop_
_entity_poly.entity_id
_entity_poly.type
_entity_poly.pdbx_seq_one_letter_code
_entity_poly.pdbx_strand_id
1 'polypeptide(L)'
;MKKNIFAVIVALLIPMAALSCVGKSLVVGTDSSPKSKVVAQVLAILINERTGTTVQIIDHETPEALFKEMRDGDVDIALQYAGSALKRDGKNVGSDAAATYELAKQHYQSAWNLAWLPPLGFTEEGDADSLAAPVAQKHALKKFPALPRLIAKTEGTLTGATVKELAGADSIPRAVREFLKSNKLI
;
A
#
# COMPACT_ATOMS: atom_id res chain seq x y z
N MET A 1 -36.51 66.27 -13.31
CA MET A 1 -36.24 64.85 -13.64
C MET A 1 -34.99 64.43 -12.90
N LYS A 2 -35.11 63.66 -11.80
CA LYS A 2 -33.97 63.13 -11.03
C LYS A 2 -34.27 61.66 -10.74
N LYS A 3 -33.56 60.76 -11.41
CA LYS A 3 -33.70 59.30 -11.25
C LYS A 3 -32.82 58.88 -10.08
N ASN A 4 -33.42 58.48 -8.96
CA ASN A 4 -32.70 57.87 -7.85
C ASN A 4 -32.55 56.37 -8.16
N ILE A 5 -31.32 55.93 -8.37
CA ILE A 5 -30.97 54.51 -8.56
C ILE A 5 -30.85 53.88 -7.17
N PHE A 6 -31.78 52.99 -6.84
CA PHE A 6 -31.74 52.17 -5.62
C PHE A 6 -30.92 50.92 -5.94
N ALA A 7 -29.67 50.86 -5.48
CA ALA A 7 -28.83 49.68 -5.60
C ALA A 7 -29.18 48.69 -4.47
N VAL A 8 -29.88 47.62 -4.81
CA VAL A 8 -30.14 46.49 -3.90
C VAL A 8 -28.89 45.61 -3.86
N ILE A 9 -28.16 45.66 -2.76
CA ILE A 9 -27.04 44.74 -2.49
C ILE A 9 -27.66 43.44 -1.97
N VAL A 10 -27.77 42.45 -2.85
CA VAL A 10 -28.10 41.07 -2.47
C VAL A 10 -26.84 40.45 -1.90
N ALA A 11 -26.78 40.30 -0.57
CA ALA A 11 -25.74 39.55 0.11
C ALA A 11 -25.89 38.07 -0.25
N LEU A 12 -25.02 37.58 -1.14
CA LEU A 12 -24.92 36.18 -1.51
C LEU A 12 -24.30 35.42 -0.32
N LEU A 13 -25.16 34.82 0.51
CA LEU A 13 -24.76 33.82 1.51
C LEU A 13 -24.23 32.60 0.76
N ILE A 14 -22.92 32.53 0.58
CA ILE A 14 -22.24 31.32 0.12
C ILE A 14 -22.34 30.31 1.27
N PRO A 15 -23.05 29.19 1.13
CA PRO A 15 -22.97 28.14 2.13
C PRO A 15 -21.53 27.63 2.14
N MET A 16 -20.82 27.88 3.24
CA MET A 16 -19.57 27.20 3.53
C MET A 16 -19.89 25.70 3.50
N ALA A 17 -19.51 25.04 2.41
CA ALA A 17 -19.49 23.60 2.34
C ALA A 17 -18.71 23.14 3.57
N ALA A 18 -19.40 22.43 4.47
CA ALA A 18 -18.75 21.78 5.58
C ALA A 18 -17.60 20.97 4.99
N LEU A 19 -16.36 21.36 5.31
CA LEU A 19 -15.23 20.46 5.19
C LEU A 19 -15.51 19.33 6.19
N SER A 20 -16.33 18.37 5.74
CA SER A 20 -16.29 17.02 6.27
C SER A 20 -14.82 16.67 6.31
N CYS A 21 -14.31 16.33 7.50
CA CYS A 21 -12.98 15.78 7.64
C CYS A 21 -12.94 14.49 6.82
N VAL A 22 -12.65 14.61 5.52
CA VAL A 22 -12.35 13.46 4.66
C VAL A 22 -11.14 12.85 5.34
N GLY A 23 -11.38 11.71 5.99
CA GLY A 23 -10.36 10.98 6.71
C GLY A 23 -9.14 10.84 5.81
N LYS A 24 -7.96 10.99 6.40
CA LYS A 24 -6.69 10.82 5.71
C LYS A 24 -6.73 9.49 4.93
N SER A 25 -6.76 9.55 3.59
CA SER A 25 -6.75 8.34 2.76
C SER A 25 -5.33 7.81 2.61
N LEU A 26 -5.20 6.49 2.59
CA LEU A 26 -3.99 5.75 2.23
C LEU A 26 -4.23 5.06 0.88
N VAL A 27 -3.27 5.12 -0.04
CA VAL A 27 -3.35 4.43 -1.34
C VAL A 27 -2.48 3.17 -1.31
N VAL A 28 -3.12 2.01 -1.46
CA VAL A 28 -2.46 0.72 -1.61
C VAL A 28 -2.43 0.35 -3.09
N GLY A 29 -1.25 0.15 -3.65
CA GLY A 29 -1.11 -0.30 -5.03
C GLY A 29 -1.09 -1.83 -5.13
N THR A 30 -1.61 -2.35 -6.24
CA THR A 30 -1.43 -3.74 -6.67
C THR A 30 -1.11 -3.80 -8.16
N ASP A 31 -0.46 -4.89 -8.57
CA ASP A 31 -0.37 -5.30 -9.96
C ASP A 31 -1.36 -6.43 -10.29
N SER A 32 -1.31 -6.90 -11.54
CA SER A 32 -2.14 -7.98 -12.08
C SER A 32 -1.90 -9.35 -11.43
N SER A 33 -0.85 -9.54 -10.63
CA SER A 33 -0.56 -10.82 -9.99
C SER A 33 -1.57 -11.14 -8.86
N PRO A 34 -2.05 -12.39 -8.76
CA PRO A 34 -2.96 -12.78 -7.68
C PRO A 34 -2.37 -12.55 -6.28
N LYS A 35 -1.06 -12.76 -6.09
CA LYS A 35 -0.37 -12.53 -4.81
C LYS A 35 -0.39 -11.05 -4.42
N SER A 36 -0.11 -10.13 -5.36
CA SER A 36 -0.19 -8.70 -5.10
C SER A 36 -1.62 -8.29 -4.71
N LYS A 37 -2.64 -8.81 -5.42
CA LYS A 37 -4.05 -8.50 -5.12
C LYS A 37 -4.47 -8.96 -3.72
N VAL A 38 -4.04 -10.16 -3.31
CA VAL A 38 -4.27 -10.66 -1.95
C VAL A 38 -3.58 -9.77 -0.92
N VAL A 39 -2.29 -9.44 -1.09
CA VAL A 39 -1.57 -8.60 -0.13
C VAL A 39 -2.18 -7.20 -0.05
N ALA A 40 -2.55 -6.59 -1.17
CA ALA A 40 -3.22 -5.30 -1.19
C ALA A 40 -4.55 -5.32 -0.41
N GLN A 41 -5.34 -6.38 -0.56
CA GLN A 41 -6.57 -6.56 0.21
C GLN A 41 -6.32 -6.80 1.71
N VAL A 42 -5.28 -7.58 2.06
CA VAL A 42 -4.87 -7.78 3.45
C VAL A 42 -4.51 -6.44 4.08
N LEU A 43 -3.67 -5.64 3.42
CA LEU A 43 -3.29 -4.31 3.90
C LEU A 43 -4.51 -3.42 4.05
N ALA A 44 -5.37 -3.33 3.02
CA ALA A 44 -6.52 -2.45 3.04
C ALA A 44 -7.49 -2.77 4.18
N ILE A 45 -7.87 -4.03 4.35
CA ILE A 45 -8.83 -4.45 5.38
C ILE A 45 -8.19 -4.30 6.78
N LEU A 46 -6.96 -4.78 6.96
CA LEU A 46 -6.27 -4.70 8.25
C LEU A 46 -6.12 -3.24 8.72
N ILE A 47 -5.67 -2.35 7.83
CA ILE A 47 -5.45 -0.94 8.14
C ILE A 47 -6.78 -0.25 8.42
N ASN A 48 -7.80 -0.48 7.60
CA ASN A 48 -9.11 0.13 7.79
C ASN A 48 -9.74 -0.29 9.12
N GLU A 49 -9.83 -1.59 9.40
CA GLU A 49 -10.49 -2.12 10.60
C GLU A 49 -9.75 -1.74 11.89
N ARG A 50 -8.41 -1.64 11.87
CA ARG A 50 -7.62 -1.32 13.06
C ARG A 50 -7.44 0.17 13.33
N THR A 51 -7.68 1.03 12.36
CA THR A 51 -7.37 2.46 12.50
C THR A 51 -8.49 3.41 12.07
N GLY A 52 -9.53 2.91 11.40
CA GLY A 52 -10.55 3.74 10.75
C GLY A 52 -10.04 4.51 9.53
N THR A 53 -8.79 4.29 9.09
CA THR A 53 -8.20 4.92 7.90
C THR A 53 -8.94 4.45 6.66
N THR A 54 -9.40 5.38 5.82
CA THR A 54 -9.91 5.05 4.49
C THR A 54 -8.74 4.56 3.63
N VAL A 55 -8.88 3.38 3.04
CA VAL A 55 -7.86 2.80 2.16
C VAL A 55 -8.44 2.63 0.77
N GLN A 56 -7.72 3.10 -0.24
CA GLN A 56 -8.05 2.90 -1.65
C GLN A 56 -7.07 1.89 -2.24
N ILE A 57 -7.56 0.95 -3.04
CA ILE A 57 -6.71 0.03 -3.81
C ILE A 57 -6.70 0.49 -5.26
N ILE A 58 -5.51 0.68 -5.83
CA ILE A 58 -5.31 1.02 -7.25
C ILE A 58 -4.62 -0.16 -7.94
N ASP A 59 -5.28 -0.70 -8.97
CA ASP A 59 -4.76 -1.81 -9.78
C ASP A 59 -3.92 -1.28 -10.95
N HIS A 60 -2.83 -1.96 -11.25
CA HIS A 60 -1.88 -1.63 -12.30
C HIS A 60 -1.66 -2.87 -13.17
N GLU A 61 -1.47 -2.64 -14.46
CA GLU A 61 -1.28 -3.75 -15.40
C GLU A 61 0.02 -4.52 -15.12
N THR A 62 1.10 -3.81 -14.75
CA THR A 62 2.43 -4.40 -14.53
C THR A 62 3.09 -3.93 -13.23
N PRO A 63 4.04 -4.72 -12.68
CA PRO A 63 4.85 -4.30 -11.55
C PRO A 63 5.64 -3.01 -11.80
N GLU A 64 6.05 -2.75 -13.05
CA GLU A 64 6.79 -1.54 -13.44
C GLU A 64 5.90 -0.29 -13.38
N ALA A 65 4.65 -0.40 -13.85
CA ALA A 65 3.69 0.69 -13.76
C ALA A 65 3.37 1.02 -12.30
N LEU A 66 3.11 0.00 -11.48
CA LEU A 66 2.94 0.13 -10.04
C LEU A 66 4.16 0.82 -9.39
N PHE A 67 5.37 0.35 -9.69
CA PHE A 67 6.58 0.94 -9.10
C PHE A 67 6.80 2.39 -9.55
N LYS A 68 6.42 2.75 -10.78
CA LYS A 68 6.47 4.15 -11.24
C LYS A 68 5.59 5.04 -10.36
N GLU A 69 4.33 4.66 -10.12
CA GLU A 69 3.43 5.43 -9.25
C GLU A 69 3.87 5.47 -7.79
N MET A 70 4.49 4.38 -7.30
CA MET A 70 5.14 4.40 -6.00
C MET A 70 6.23 5.47 -5.96
N ARG A 71 7.10 5.58 -6.97
CA ARG A 71 8.16 6.61 -7.01
C ARG A 71 7.62 8.02 -7.09
N ASP A 72 6.57 8.22 -7.86
CA ASP A 72 5.94 9.53 -8.06
C ASP A 72 5.14 9.98 -6.82
N GLY A 73 4.81 9.04 -5.92
CA GLY A 73 4.15 9.30 -4.64
C GLY A 73 2.63 9.14 -4.70
N ASP A 74 2.09 8.67 -5.82
CA ASP A 74 0.67 8.41 -6.03
C ASP A 74 0.21 7.12 -5.32
N VAL A 75 1.13 6.15 -5.16
CA VAL A 75 0.92 4.95 -4.35
C VAL A 75 1.72 5.04 -3.05
N ASP A 76 1.04 4.95 -1.91
CA ASP A 76 1.65 5.07 -0.58
C ASP A 76 2.36 3.79 -0.14
N ILE A 77 1.81 2.62 -0.48
CA ILE A 77 2.36 1.32 -0.09
C ILE A 77 1.95 0.23 -1.10
N ALA A 78 2.86 -0.69 -1.39
CA ALA A 78 2.55 -1.87 -2.19
C ALA A 78 3.48 -3.04 -1.88
N LEU A 79 3.13 -4.23 -2.38
CA LEU A 79 4.02 -5.39 -2.35
C LEU A 79 5.18 -5.19 -3.33
N GLN A 80 6.41 -5.52 -2.91
CA GLN A 80 7.56 -5.66 -3.79
C GLN A 80 8.35 -6.91 -3.40
N TYR A 81 9.18 -7.40 -4.33
CA TYR A 81 10.10 -8.50 -4.10
C TYR A 81 11.55 -8.03 -4.26
N ALA A 82 12.41 -8.32 -3.28
CA ALA A 82 13.73 -7.71 -3.16
C ALA A 82 14.66 -7.98 -4.37
N GLY A 83 14.64 -9.21 -4.89
CA GLY A 83 15.45 -9.60 -6.04
C GLY A 83 15.00 -8.88 -7.31
N SER A 84 13.70 -8.92 -7.61
CA SER A 84 13.09 -8.20 -8.74
C SER A 84 13.30 -6.69 -8.65
N ALA A 85 13.23 -6.12 -7.44
CA ALA A 85 13.50 -4.71 -7.19
C ALA A 85 14.94 -4.32 -7.60
N LEU A 86 15.94 -5.10 -7.21
CA LEU A 86 17.34 -4.85 -7.60
C LEU A 86 17.56 -5.07 -9.11
N LYS A 87 17.03 -6.16 -9.67
CA LYS A 87 17.16 -6.51 -11.08
C LYS A 87 16.56 -5.43 -12.00
N ARG A 88 15.42 -4.86 -11.61
CA ARG A 88 14.76 -3.75 -12.34
C ARG A 88 15.69 -2.57 -12.59
N ASP A 89 16.61 -2.31 -11.65
CA ASP A 89 17.56 -1.19 -11.71
C ASP A 89 18.97 -1.62 -12.13
N GLY A 90 19.12 -2.84 -12.66
CA GLY A 90 20.43 -3.39 -13.07
C GLY A 90 21.41 -3.56 -11.91
N LYS A 91 20.92 -3.75 -10.68
CA LYS A 91 21.75 -4.02 -9.50
C LYS A 91 21.93 -5.52 -9.31
N ASN A 92 23.07 -5.89 -8.71
CA ASN A 92 23.32 -7.26 -8.30
C ASN A 92 22.50 -7.60 -7.06
N VAL A 93 22.03 -8.84 -7.00
CA VAL A 93 21.45 -9.43 -5.79
C VAL A 93 22.55 -9.81 -4.78
N GLY A 94 22.17 -10.06 -3.54
CA GLY A 94 23.08 -10.48 -2.49
C GLY A 94 23.49 -11.94 -2.62
N SER A 95 24.30 -12.42 -1.68
CA SER A 95 24.70 -13.84 -1.59
C SER A 95 23.56 -14.79 -1.23
N ASP A 96 22.50 -14.25 -0.63
CA ASP A 96 21.31 -14.96 -0.18
C ASP A 96 20.12 -13.99 -0.10
N ALA A 97 18.95 -14.52 0.26
CA ALA A 97 17.70 -13.78 0.39
C ALA A 97 17.78 -12.59 1.38
N ALA A 98 18.47 -12.75 2.51
CA ALA A 98 18.58 -11.71 3.53
C ALA A 98 19.50 -10.57 3.08
N ALA A 99 20.64 -10.91 2.48
CA ALA A 99 21.55 -9.95 1.87
C ALA A 99 20.88 -9.21 0.71
N THR A 100 20.11 -9.91 -0.13
CA THR A 100 19.33 -9.32 -1.23
C THR A 100 18.30 -8.31 -0.70
N TYR A 101 17.57 -8.65 0.36
CA TYR A 101 16.62 -7.75 0.99
C TYR A 101 17.29 -6.48 1.55
N GLU A 102 18.40 -6.60 2.28
CA GLU A 102 19.10 -5.43 2.83
C GLU A 102 19.68 -4.53 1.73
N LEU A 103 20.19 -5.11 0.63
CA LEU A 103 20.63 -4.35 -0.54
C LEU A 103 19.47 -3.59 -1.19
N ALA A 104 18.32 -4.25 -1.41
CA ALA A 104 17.13 -3.63 -1.98
C ALA A 104 16.62 -2.48 -1.11
N LYS A 105 16.57 -2.71 0.21
CA LYS A 105 16.18 -1.72 1.22
C LYS A 105 17.08 -0.50 1.21
N GLN A 106 18.39 -0.67 1.22
CA GLN A 106 19.35 0.44 1.17
C GLN A 106 19.22 1.23 -0.14
N HIS A 107 19.18 0.52 -1.27
CA HIS A 107 19.06 1.13 -2.59
C HIS A 107 17.78 1.97 -2.71
N TYR A 108 16.61 1.39 -2.42
CA TYR A 108 15.32 2.07 -2.52
C TYR A 108 15.18 3.25 -1.56
N GLN A 109 15.72 3.12 -0.34
CA GLN A 109 15.76 4.21 0.62
C GLN A 109 16.59 5.38 0.10
N SER A 110 17.75 5.11 -0.50
CA SER A 110 18.67 6.13 -0.99
C SER A 110 18.19 6.81 -2.28
N ALA A 111 17.61 6.03 -3.21
CA ALA A 111 17.21 6.51 -4.53
C ALA A 111 15.84 7.20 -4.53
N TRP A 112 14.88 6.72 -3.75
CA TRP A 112 13.49 7.18 -3.82
C TRP A 112 12.83 7.46 -2.47
N ASN A 113 13.57 7.39 -1.37
CA ASN A 113 13.03 7.55 -0.03
C ASN A 113 11.87 6.58 0.28
N LEU A 114 11.88 5.41 -0.36
CA LEU A 114 10.97 4.31 -0.11
C LEU A 114 11.52 3.43 1.02
N ALA A 115 10.66 3.06 1.95
CA ALA A 115 11.01 2.25 3.10
C ALA A 115 10.46 0.83 2.92
N TRP A 116 11.36 -0.15 2.93
CA TRP A 116 11.00 -1.56 3.03
C TRP A 116 10.57 -1.87 4.47
N LEU A 117 9.37 -2.42 4.62
CA LEU A 117 8.89 -2.96 5.89
C LEU A 117 9.35 -4.43 6.04
N PRO A 118 9.22 -5.03 7.25
CA PRO A 118 9.64 -6.42 7.45
C PRO A 118 9.04 -7.37 6.39
N PRO A 119 9.81 -8.38 5.93
CA PRO A 119 9.32 -9.37 4.98
C PRO A 119 8.07 -10.10 5.48
N LEU A 120 7.18 -10.50 4.57
CA LEU A 120 5.92 -11.18 4.90
C LEU A 120 6.08 -12.68 5.19
N GLY A 121 7.28 -13.24 4.99
CA GLY A 121 7.56 -14.66 5.20
C GLY A 121 7.33 -15.55 3.97
N PHE A 122 7.37 -14.96 2.77
CA PHE A 122 7.40 -15.70 1.50
C PHE A 122 8.29 -15.00 0.48
N THR A 123 8.58 -15.72 -0.61
CA THR A 123 9.41 -15.24 -1.73
C THR A 123 8.62 -15.16 -3.01
N GLU A 124 9.20 -14.50 -4.00
CA GLU A 124 8.74 -14.54 -5.38
C GLU A 124 8.75 -15.98 -5.93
N GLU A 125 7.88 -16.25 -6.89
CA GLU A 125 7.81 -17.56 -7.51
C GLU A 125 8.99 -17.77 -8.46
N GLY A 126 9.75 -18.85 -8.25
CA GLY A 126 10.95 -19.12 -9.05
C GLY A 126 12.19 -18.33 -8.64
N ASP A 127 12.12 -17.49 -7.60
CA ASP A 127 13.26 -16.73 -7.08
C ASP A 127 13.26 -16.75 -5.54
N ALA A 128 13.96 -17.74 -4.97
CA ALA A 128 14.05 -17.95 -3.52
C ALA A 128 14.83 -16.85 -2.77
N ASP A 129 15.63 -16.06 -3.48
CA ASP A 129 16.38 -14.94 -2.90
C ASP A 129 15.58 -13.64 -2.91
N SER A 130 14.40 -13.63 -3.52
CA SER A 130 13.56 -12.45 -3.69
C SER A 130 12.46 -12.42 -2.61
N LEU A 131 12.84 -12.01 -1.39
CA LEU A 131 11.91 -11.86 -0.27
C LEU A 131 10.81 -10.84 -0.58
N ALA A 132 9.57 -11.22 -0.26
CA ALA A 132 8.38 -10.40 -0.43
C ALA A 132 8.18 -9.47 0.77
N ALA A 133 7.99 -8.18 0.53
CA ALA A 133 7.75 -7.21 1.60
C ALA A 133 6.89 -6.03 1.14
N PRO A 134 6.13 -5.39 2.04
CA PRO A 134 5.49 -4.13 1.74
C PRO A 134 6.55 -3.03 1.71
N VAL A 135 6.52 -2.23 0.66
CA VAL A 135 7.37 -1.05 0.49
C VAL A 135 6.48 0.17 0.55
N ALA A 136 6.80 1.10 1.43
CA ALA A 136 5.99 2.27 1.70
C ALA A 136 6.76 3.56 1.46
N GLN A 137 6.05 4.57 1.00
CA GLN A 137 6.52 5.94 1.01
C GLN A 137 6.78 6.40 2.45
N LYS A 138 7.93 7.04 2.70
CA LYS A 138 8.23 7.53 4.06
C LYS A 138 7.24 8.60 4.53
N HIS A 139 6.65 9.40 3.64
CA HIS A 139 5.59 10.33 4.05
C HIS A 139 4.33 9.58 4.50
N ALA A 140 3.99 8.46 3.88
CA ALA A 140 2.88 7.62 4.31
C ALA A 140 3.12 7.07 5.71
N LEU A 141 4.35 6.61 6.01
CA LEU A 141 4.72 6.17 7.36
C LEU A 141 4.69 7.29 8.41
N LYS A 142 5.00 8.53 8.03
CA LYS A 142 4.84 9.71 8.91
C LYS A 142 3.37 10.04 9.15
N LYS A 143 2.54 9.95 8.11
CA LYS A 143 1.09 10.22 8.16
C LYS A 143 0.34 9.14 8.93
N PHE A 144 0.80 7.90 8.85
CA PHE A 144 0.20 6.70 9.45
C PHE A 144 1.26 5.88 10.23
N PRO A 145 1.72 6.36 11.40
CA PRO A 145 2.82 5.73 12.15
C PRO A 145 2.49 4.34 12.71
N ALA A 146 1.22 3.94 12.72
CA ALA A 146 0.79 2.61 13.14
C ALA A 146 1.06 1.51 12.10
N LEU A 147 1.26 1.87 10.82
CA LEU A 147 1.36 0.88 9.72
C LEU A 147 2.44 -0.19 9.96
N PRO A 148 3.70 0.14 10.30
CA PRO A 148 4.72 -0.89 10.48
C PRO A 148 4.36 -1.90 11.57
N ARG A 149 3.79 -1.42 12.69
CA ARG A 149 3.38 -2.27 13.81
C ARG A 149 2.20 -3.15 13.47
N LEU A 150 1.27 -2.68 12.65
CA LEU A 150 0.11 -3.48 12.22
C LEU A 150 0.53 -4.56 11.23
N ILE A 151 1.33 -4.19 10.23
CA ILE A 151 1.83 -5.11 9.21
C ILE A 151 2.72 -6.19 9.82
N ALA A 152 3.56 -5.85 10.80
CA ALA A 152 4.36 -6.85 11.51
C ALA A 152 3.52 -7.94 12.20
N LYS A 153 2.25 -7.70 12.53
CA LYS A 153 1.36 -8.73 13.11
C LYS A 153 0.98 -9.82 12.10
N THR A 154 1.13 -9.58 10.80
CA THR A 154 0.87 -10.60 9.78
C THR A 154 2.06 -11.53 9.58
N GLU A 155 3.22 -11.19 10.13
CA GLU A 155 4.42 -12.02 10.06
C GLU A 155 4.15 -13.44 10.61
N GLY A 156 4.60 -14.46 9.88
CA GLY A 156 4.38 -15.87 10.23
C GLY A 156 2.96 -16.41 9.98
N THR A 157 1.96 -15.55 9.77
CA THR A 157 0.57 -15.98 9.47
C THR A 157 0.23 -15.85 7.99
N LEU A 158 0.69 -14.79 7.33
CA LEU A 158 0.50 -14.57 5.89
C LEU A 158 1.57 -15.30 5.07
N THR A 159 1.65 -16.62 5.23
CA THR A 159 2.64 -17.45 4.53
C THR A 159 2.36 -17.51 3.01
N GLY A 160 3.33 -17.95 2.22
CA GLY A 160 3.14 -18.13 0.78
C GLY A 160 2.02 -19.11 0.42
N ALA A 161 1.82 -20.16 1.24
CA ALA A 161 0.72 -21.10 1.08
C ALA A 161 -0.63 -20.42 1.36
N THR A 162 -0.71 -19.63 2.43
CA THR A 162 -1.90 -18.85 2.78
C THR A 162 -2.26 -17.85 1.69
N VAL A 163 -1.27 -17.12 1.15
CA VAL A 163 -1.52 -16.18 0.04
C VAL A 163 -2.04 -16.92 -1.19
N LYS A 164 -1.49 -18.10 -1.52
CA LYS A 164 -1.94 -18.91 -2.64
C LYS A 164 -3.37 -19.42 -2.45
N GLU A 165 -3.72 -19.86 -1.26
CA GLU A 165 -5.08 -20.28 -0.91
C GLU A 165 -6.07 -19.12 -1.07
N LEU A 166 -5.78 -17.96 -0.48
CA LEU A 166 -6.61 -16.76 -0.57
C LEU A 166 -6.78 -16.27 -2.01
N ALA A 167 -5.74 -16.39 -2.83
CA ALA A 167 -5.77 -16.02 -4.25
C ALA A 167 -6.71 -16.92 -5.08
N GLY A 168 -6.96 -18.16 -4.64
CA GLY A 168 -7.86 -19.10 -5.31
C GLY A 168 -9.33 -18.97 -4.90
N ALA A 169 -9.66 -18.07 -3.97
CA ALA A 169 -11.03 -17.90 -3.49
C ALA A 169 -11.91 -17.15 -4.51
N ASP A 170 -13.18 -17.53 -4.58
CA ASP A 170 -14.20 -16.85 -5.42
C ASP A 170 -14.29 -15.34 -5.15
N SER A 171 -14.03 -14.94 -3.90
CA SER A 171 -13.99 -13.54 -3.48
C SER A 171 -12.81 -13.30 -2.54
N ILE A 172 -11.72 -12.78 -3.09
CA ILE A 172 -10.51 -12.40 -2.33
C ILE A 172 -10.88 -11.50 -1.13
N PRO A 173 -11.68 -10.41 -1.26
CA PRO A 173 -12.00 -9.56 -0.11
C PRO A 173 -12.75 -10.28 1.02
N ARG A 174 -13.60 -11.26 0.69
CA ARG A 174 -14.32 -12.05 1.69
C ARG A 174 -13.38 -13.00 2.40
N ALA A 175 -12.61 -13.78 1.64
CA ALA A 175 -11.66 -14.75 2.18
C ALA A 175 -10.58 -14.08 3.04
N VAL A 176 -10.02 -12.95 2.59
CA VAL A 176 -9.06 -12.16 3.36
C VAL A 176 -9.66 -11.67 4.67
N ARG A 177 -10.91 -11.16 4.67
CA ARG A 177 -11.58 -10.72 5.90
C ARG A 177 -11.78 -11.87 6.89
N GLU A 178 -12.17 -13.04 6.40
CA GLU A 178 -12.35 -14.24 7.23
C GLU A 178 -11.01 -14.72 7.81
N PHE A 179 -9.95 -14.73 7.00
CA PHE A 179 -8.58 -15.02 7.43
C PHE A 179 -8.10 -14.06 8.53
N LEU A 180 -8.31 -12.75 8.36
CA LEU A 180 -7.91 -11.76 9.35
C LEU A 180 -8.68 -11.94 10.67
N LYS A 181 -9.98 -12.25 10.61
CA LYS A 181 -10.80 -12.55 11.80
C LYS A 181 -10.35 -13.82 12.52
N SER A 182 -10.13 -14.91 11.78
CA SER A 182 -9.74 -16.20 12.37
C SER A 182 -8.38 -16.13 13.08
N ASN A 183 -7.47 -15.27 12.58
CA ASN A 183 -6.17 -15.00 13.18
C ASN A 183 -6.19 -13.86 14.23
N LYS A 184 -7.37 -13.33 14.59
CA LYS A 184 -7.55 -12.22 15.55
C LYS A 184 -6.76 -10.96 15.16
N LEU A 185 -6.53 -10.77 13.86
CA LEU A 185 -5.83 -9.63 13.29
C LEU A 185 -6.76 -8.43 13.10
N ILE A 186 -8.07 -8.67 13.01
CA ILE A 186 -9.14 -7.66 13.10
C ILE A 186 -10.19 -8.11 14.12
#